data_AF-Q0SQ30-F1
#
_entry.id   AF-Q0SQ30-F1
#
_cell.length_a   1.000
_cell.length_b   1.000
_cell.length_c   1.000
_cell.angle_alpha   90.00
_cell.angle_beta   90.00
_cell.angle_gamma   90.00
#
_symmetry.space_group_name_H-M   'P 1'
#
loop_
_entity.id
_entity.type
_entity.pdbx_description
1 polymer ?
#
loop_
_entity_poly.entity_id
_entity_poly.type
_entity_poly.pdbx_seq_one_letter_code
_entity_poly.pdbx_strand_id
1 'polypeptide(L)'
;MKIYIIGALIGAVIGYITNWLAIKMLFRPREAKYIFGMKLPFTPGLIPKEKSRIANKVGETVGTHLLNSDSLSKALKDDKIKAKFNEVAKEKINQVINSNSTLEESLKNTLGENYYALKGNMINNITKTILESIQEEEFKNKVKFYIVDSIKERLNKEPEKIIDFIKSNKFREVIINTLGEEKTRDIIGKALLKEVKTLGKEDLTIEEVIPENIKPYIEEYVKSQKDTLVDIIKNLLRDNEVSHKIKSAINDNIPSIVSMFLSGDVIYGKLVSLVDKSLSEEENKEYICDAALAFVHESMKKKVSDVINTVGEEKLEVISDALGDKISKKINIEENIDSIIRKLNCKISSFNSYEEIIKVLFNDYENILIDNIDSMISQIVNNNQLASGISKIIEKLFDKFLQNSLNDICYNKQNLENSIMSILDNLYNDFVENKSAKVLEIVDISSIVEEQINAFEVDYAEEIIIGIANKELKAITWLGALLGGILGILSPLLSTIYM
;
A
#
# COMPACT_ATOMS: atom_id res chain seq x y z
N MET A 1 119.28 -36.27 -0.27
CA MET A 1 118.10 -36.58 0.58
C MET A 1 117.52 -35.34 1.29
N LYS A 2 118.32 -34.49 1.96
CA LYS A 2 117.83 -33.27 2.65
C LYS A 2 117.04 -32.29 1.74
N ILE A 3 117.45 -32.12 0.48
CA ILE A 3 116.80 -31.21 -0.47
C ILE A 3 115.37 -31.61 -0.84
N TYR A 4 115.06 -32.91 -0.94
CA TYR A 4 113.73 -33.40 -1.30
C TYR A 4 112.72 -33.23 -0.16
N ILE A 5 113.14 -33.47 1.09
CA ILE A 5 112.30 -33.30 2.27
C ILE A 5 111.99 -31.81 2.51
N ILE A 6 112.99 -30.95 2.32
CA ILE A 6 112.82 -29.49 2.40
C ILE A 6 111.88 -29.00 1.28
N GLY A 7 112.05 -29.49 0.05
CA GLY A 7 111.15 -29.21 -1.07
C GLY A 7 109.71 -29.64 -0.80
N ALA A 8 109.51 -30.83 -0.25
CA ALA A 8 108.20 -31.35 0.15
C ALA A 8 107.52 -30.50 1.24
N LEU A 9 108.26 -30.14 2.30
CA LEU A 9 107.72 -29.31 3.38
C LEU A 9 107.37 -27.91 2.90
N ILE A 10 108.25 -27.28 2.13
CA ILE A 10 107.99 -25.95 1.55
C ILE A 10 106.78 -26.02 0.61
N GLY A 11 106.72 -27.03 -0.26
CA GLY A 11 105.60 -27.25 -1.17
C GLY A 11 104.28 -27.48 -0.42
N ALA A 12 104.29 -28.26 0.65
CA ALA A 12 103.11 -28.52 1.47
C ALA A 12 102.63 -27.28 2.22
N VAL A 13 103.55 -26.48 2.77
CA VAL A 13 103.21 -25.21 3.44
C VAL A 13 102.65 -24.20 2.45
N ILE A 14 103.26 -24.07 1.26
CA ILE A 14 102.74 -23.20 0.19
C ILE A 14 101.35 -23.69 -0.23
N GLY A 15 101.17 -24.99 -0.49
CA GLY A 15 99.89 -25.57 -0.87
C GLY A 15 98.79 -25.35 0.18
N TYR A 16 99.12 -25.50 1.47
CA TYR A 16 98.20 -25.24 2.58
C TYR A 16 97.80 -23.76 2.64
N ILE A 17 98.77 -22.85 2.63
CA ILE A 17 98.53 -21.40 2.74
C ILE A 17 97.78 -20.88 1.53
N THR A 18 98.16 -21.28 0.32
CA THR A 18 97.51 -20.85 -0.92
C THR A 18 96.06 -21.31 -0.97
N ASN A 19 95.76 -22.55 -0.59
CA ASN A 19 94.39 -23.04 -0.59
C ASN A 19 93.55 -22.43 0.54
N TRP A 20 94.12 -22.23 1.73
CA TRP A 20 93.47 -21.52 2.83
C TRP A 20 93.11 -20.08 2.43
N LEU A 21 94.03 -19.38 1.77
CA LEU A 21 93.81 -18.03 1.26
C LEU A 21 92.71 -18.03 0.18
N ALA A 22 92.73 -18.99 -0.75
CA ALA A 22 91.71 -19.11 -1.79
C ALA A 22 90.30 -19.30 -1.20
N ILE A 23 90.16 -20.15 -0.18
CA ILE A 23 88.89 -20.31 0.52
C ILE A 23 88.49 -19.03 1.24
N LYS A 24 89.42 -18.36 1.93
CA LYS A 24 89.16 -17.08 2.60
C LYS A 24 88.75 -15.99 1.61
N MET A 25 89.27 -16.05 0.38
CA MET A 25 88.94 -15.14 -0.72
C MET A 25 87.52 -15.37 -1.30
N LEU A 26 86.91 -16.54 -1.10
CA LEU A 26 85.51 -16.76 -1.47
C LEU A 26 84.56 -15.91 -0.62
N PHE A 27 84.90 -15.67 0.64
CA PHE A 27 84.07 -14.97 1.62
C PHE A 27 84.48 -13.50 1.81
N ARG A 28 85.77 -13.17 1.70
CA ARG A 28 86.31 -11.81 1.93
C ARG A 28 87.23 -11.38 0.78
N PRO A 29 87.28 -10.09 0.40
CA PRO A 29 86.62 -8.93 0.99
C PRO A 29 85.15 -8.79 0.58
N ARG A 30 84.33 -8.18 1.45
CA ARG A 30 82.87 -8.04 1.26
C ARG A 30 82.50 -7.07 0.14
N GLU A 31 83.36 -6.08 -0.11
CA GLU A 31 83.19 -5.06 -1.13
C GLU A 31 84.34 -5.10 -2.14
N ALA A 32 84.10 -4.52 -3.32
CA ALA A 32 85.14 -4.33 -4.33
C ALA A 32 86.22 -3.37 -3.80
N LYS A 33 87.48 -3.80 -3.86
CA LYS A 33 88.62 -2.95 -3.50
C LYS A 33 89.29 -2.41 -4.76
N TYR A 34 89.65 -1.13 -4.75
CA TYR A 34 90.33 -0.45 -5.86
C TYR A 34 91.75 -0.06 -5.45
N ILE A 35 92.72 -0.31 -6.32
CA ILE A 35 94.12 0.10 -6.15
C ILE A 35 94.56 0.79 -7.43
N PHE A 36 95.08 2.02 -7.34
CA PHE A 36 95.43 2.86 -8.50
C PHE A 36 94.31 2.98 -9.56
N GLY A 37 93.05 3.06 -9.12
CA GLY A 37 91.89 3.15 -10.02
C GLY A 37 91.50 1.83 -10.71
N MET A 38 92.30 0.76 -10.57
CA MET A 38 91.98 -0.57 -11.08
C MET A 38 91.31 -1.42 -9.99
N LYS A 39 90.22 -2.10 -10.34
CA LYS A 39 89.54 -3.03 -9.44
C LYS A 39 90.44 -4.25 -9.18
N LEU A 40 90.69 -4.57 -7.91
CA LEU A 40 91.50 -5.73 -7.55
C LEU A 40 90.79 -7.01 -8.02
N PRO A 41 91.45 -7.91 -8.77
CA PRO A 41 90.85 -9.16 -9.21
C PRO A 41 90.45 -9.97 -7.97
N PHE A 42 89.34 -10.70 -8.08
CA PHE A 42 88.76 -11.48 -6.98
C PHE A 42 88.28 -10.64 -5.77
N THR A 43 87.89 -9.37 -6.01
CA THR A 43 87.14 -8.54 -5.03
C THR A 43 85.84 -8.00 -5.65
N PRO A 44 84.68 -8.05 -4.97
CA PRO A 44 84.43 -8.75 -3.70
C PRO A 44 84.62 -10.27 -3.84
N GLY A 45 84.65 -10.97 -2.71
CA GLY A 45 84.66 -12.43 -2.69
C GLY A 45 83.47 -13.02 -3.47
N LEU A 46 83.60 -14.27 -3.90
CA LEU A 46 82.61 -14.93 -4.76
C LEU A 46 81.21 -14.99 -4.13
N ILE A 47 81.14 -15.29 -2.83
CA ILE A 47 79.86 -15.45 -2.11
C ILE A 47 79.11 -14.12 -1.96
N PRO A 48 79.73 -13.01 -1.48
CA PRO A 48 79.09 -11.69 -1.51
C PRO A 48 78.63 -11.28 -2.90
N LYS A 49 79.39 -11.62 -3.94
CA LYS A 49 79.07 -11.29 -5.34
C LYS A 49 77.84 -12.04 -5.87
N GLU A 50 77.70 -13.32 -5.55
CA GLU A 50 76.58 -14.17 -6.02
C GLU A 50 75.38 -14.15 -5.06
N LYS A 51 75.42 -13.37 -3.97
CA LYS A 51 74.35 -13.31 -2.95
C LYS A 51 72.96 -13.12 -3.56
N SER A 52 72.78 -12.15 -4.45
CA SER A 52 71.49 -11.88 -5.07
C SER A 52 70.99 -13.04 -5.93
N ARG A 53 71.90 -13.74 -6.61
CA ARG A 53 71.55 -14.93 -7.38
C ARG A 53 71.14 -16.09 -6.48
N ILE A 54 71.83 -16.26 -5.35
CA ILE A 54 71.47 -17.25 -4.34
C ILE A 54 70.10 -16.90 -3.73
N ALA A 55 69.88 -15.64 -3.38
CA ALA A 55 68.60 -15.14 -2.86
C ALA A 55 67.45 -15.42 -3.83
N ASN A 56 67.62 -15.11 -5.12
CA ASN A 56 66.64 -15.41 -6.16
C ASN A 56 66.35 -16.91 -6.28
N LYS A 57 67.40 -17.76 -6.32
CA LYS A 57 67.22 -19.22 -6.46
C LYS A 57 66.58 -19.85 -5.23
N VAL A 58 66.92 -19.37 -4.03
CA VAL A 58 66.30 -19.83 -2.79
C VAL A 58 64.85 -19.34 -2.71
N GLY A 59 64.57 -18.08 -3.06
CA GLY A 59 63.22 -17.53 -3.12
C GLY A 59 62.32 -18.26 -4.13
N GLU A 60 62.82 -18.53 -5.33
CA GLU A 60 62.14 -19.34 -6.35
C GLU A 60 61.82 -20.74 -5.83
N THR A 61 62.79 -21.41 -5.18
CA THR A 61 62.58 -22.76 -4.63
C THR A 61 61.57 -22.76 -3.48
N VAL A 62 61.65 -21.79 -2.57
CA VAL A 62 60.74 -21.70 -1.42
C VAL A 62 59.31 -21.37 -1.87
N GLY A 63 59.14 -20.40 -2.77
CA GLY A 63 57.83 -19.98 -3.26
C GLY A 63 57.15 -21.01 -4.15
N THR A 64 57.90 -21.73 -5.01
CA THR A 64 57.30 -22.71 -5.93
C THR A 64 57.14 -24.11 -5.33
N HIS A 65 58.02 -24.54 -4.42
CA HIS A 65 58.02 -25.91 -3.91
C HIS A 65 57.61 -26.05 -2.44
N LEU A 66 57.89 -25.07 -1.58
CA LEU A 66 57.58 -25.19 -0.15
C LEU A 66 56.27 -24.50 0.24
N LEU A 67 56.06 -23.28 -0.24
CA LEU A 67 54.91 -22.44 0.05
C LEU A 67 54.09 -22.19 -1.21
N ASN A 68 53.65 -23.27 -1.85
CA ASN A 68 52.74 -23.24 -3.01
C ASN A 68 51.27 -23.46 -2.58
N SER A 69 50.37 -23.35 -3.56
CA SER A 69 48.91 -23.32 -3.33
C SER A 69 48.42 -24.60 -2.67
N ASP A 70 48.97 -25.74 -3.08
CA ASP A 70 48.63 -27.06 -2.54
C ASP A 70 49.10 -27.20 -1.09
N SER A 71 50.34 -26.80 -0.78
CA SER A 71 50.89 -26.82 0.57
C SER A 71 50.13 -25.90 1.52
N LEU A 72 49.75 -24.70 1.08
CA LEU A 72 48.95 -23.75 1.87
C LEU A 72 47.53 -24.28 2.12
N SER A 73 46.86 -24.77 1.07
CA SER A 73 45.52 -25.37 1.18
C SER A 73 45.53 -26.54 2.16
N LYS A 74 46.52 -27.43 2.05
CA LYS A 74 46.68 -28.57 2.96
C LYS A 74 46.95 -28.13 4.40
N ALA A 75 47.75 -27.10 4.63
CA ALA A 75 47.99 -26.55 5.95
C ALA A 75 46.72 -25.95 6.57
N LEU A 76 45.94 -25.18 5.81
CA LEU A 76 44.67 -24.59 6.27
C LEU A 76 43.56 -25.64 6.47
N LYS A 77 43.63 -26.79 5.78
CA LYS A 77 42.72 -27.93 6.03
C LYS A 77 43.06 -28.72 7.29
N ASP A 78 44.21 -28.46 7.92
CA ASP A 78 44.59 -29.15 9.16
C ASP A 78 43.57 -28.88 10.27
N ASP A 79 43.10 -29.95 10.91
CA ASP A 79 42.07 -29.87 11.96
C ASP A 79 42.50 -28.96 13.13
N LYS A 80 43.80 -28.82 13.41
CA LYS A 80 44.30 -27.92 14.46
C LYS A 80 44.12 -26.47 14.08
N ILE A 81 44.37 -26.11 12.82
CA ILE A 81 44.16 -24.73 12.34
C ILE A 81 42.66 -24.42 12.35
N LYS A 82 41.84 -25.35 11.84
CA LYS A 82 40.38 -25.19 11.87
C LYS A 82 39.84 -25.06 13.30
N ALA A 83 40.33 -25.87 14.24
CA ALA A 83 39.96 -25.77 15.66
C ALA A 83 40.36 -24.41 16.25
N LYS A 84 41.57 -23.92 15.96
CA LYS A 84 42.03 -22.61 16.44
C LYS A 84 41.23 -21.45 15.82
N PHE A 85 40.89 -21.54 14.53
CA PHE A 85 39.99 -20.59 13.88
C PHE A 85 38.63 -20.56 14.59
N ASN A 86 38.04 -21.74 14.85
CA ASN A 86 36.75 -21.83 15.53
C ASN A 86 36.80 -21.30 16.96
N GLU A 87 37.90 -21.49 17.69
CA GLU A 87 38.11 -20.90 19.03
C GLU A 87 38.13 -19.36 18.96
N VAL A 88 38.95 -18.79 18.07
CA VAL A 88 39.06 -17.34 17.88
C VAL A 88 37.72 -16.73 17.41
N ALA A 89 37.05 -17.40 16.48
CA ALA A 89 35.73 -17.00 16.00
C ALA A 89 34.71 -17.00 17.14
N LYS A 90 34.67 -18.05 17.96
CA LYS A 90 33.77 -18.18 19.10
C LYS A 90 34.02 -17.12 20.16
N GLU A 91 35.28 -16.82 20.47
CA GLU A 91 35.64 -15.72 21.36
C GLU A 91 35.15 -14.38 20.82
N LYS A 92 35.34 -14.12 19.53
CA LYS A 92 34.90 -12.86 18.91
C LYS A 92 33.39 -12.71 18.87
N ILE A 93 32.67 -13.79 18.55
CA ILE A 93 31.20 -13.84 18.60
C ILE A 93 30.72 -13.55 20.02
N ASN A 94 31.30 -14.21 21.02
CA ASN A 94 30.93 -13.98 22.41
C ASN A 94 31.24 -12.55 22.87
N GLN A 95 32.34 -11.95 22.41
CA GLN A 95 32.65 -10.55 22.71
C GLN A 95 31.58 -9.60 22.14
N VAL A 96 31.11 -9.85 20.92
CA VAL A 96 30.09 -9.02 20.27
C VAL A 96 28.73 -9.22 20.93
N ILE A 97 28.29 -10.47 21.14
CA ILE A 97 26.99 -10.78 21.76
C ILE A 97 26.91 -10.25 23.20
N ASN A 98 27.98 -10.40 23.99
CA ASN A 98 27.99 -9.96 25.39
C ASN A 98 28.32 -8.48 25.58
N SER A 99 28.58 -7.75 24.49
CA SER A 99 28.78 -6.32 24.59
C SER A 99 27.47 -5.63 24.95
N ASN A 100 27.53 -4.61 25.81
CA ASN A 100 26.39 -3.71 26.06
C ASN A 100 26.13 -2.74 24.89
N SER A 101 26.74 -2.99 23.72
CA SER A 101 26.56 -2.13 22.55
C SER A 101 25.22 -2.43 21.87
N THR A 102 24.69 -1.43 21.18
CA THR A 102 23.50 -1.62 20.35
C THR A 102 23.85 -2.39 19.08
N LEU A 103 22.86 -3.04 18.46
CA LEU A 103 23.05 -3.66 17.15
C LEU A 103 23.54 -2.62 16.12
N GLU A 104 23.04 -1.39 16.18
CA GLU A 104 23.51 -0.27 15.36
C GLU A 104 25.02 -0.02 15.51
N GLU A 105 25.52 0.09 16.73
CA GLU A 105 26.95 0.31 17.00
C GLU A 105 27.80 -0.87 16.53
N SER A 106 27.35 -2.11 16.82
CA SER A 106 28.03 -3.32 16.37
C SER A 106 28.13 -3.40 14.84
N LEU A 107 27.05 -3.07 14.13
CA LEU A 107 27.03 -3.04 12.67
C LEU A 107 27.88 -1.90 12.10
N LYS A 108 27.82 -0.70 12.69
CA LYS A 108 28.68 0.44 12.29
C LYS A 108 30.16 0.11 12.45
N ASN A 109 30.55 -0.48 13.58
CA ASN A 109 31.93 -0.87 13.84
C ASN A 109 32.44 -1.94 12.89
N THR A 110 31.56 -2.82 12.41
CA THR A 110 31.92 -3.92 11.50
C THR A 110 31.92 -3.50 10.04
N LEU A 111 30.94 -2.69 9.62
CA LEU A 111 30.70 -2.34 8.21
C LEU A 111 31.26 -0.96 7.82
N GLY A 112 31.57 -0.09 8.78
CA GLY A 112 32.04 1.28 8.54
C GLY A 112 31.06 2.07 7.69
N GLU A 113 31.57 2.71 6.63
CA GLU A 113 30.80 3.53 5.68
C GLU A 113 29.68 2.74 4.96
N ASN A 114 29.86 1.42 4.77
CA ASN A 114 28.87 0.59 4.09
C ASN A 114 27.58 0.37 4.90
N TYR A 115 27.59 0.70 6.19
CA TYR A 115 26.43 0.56 7.08
C TYR A 115 25.20 1.30 6.53
N TYR A 116 25.35 2.58 6.17
CA TYR A 116 24.23 3.40 5.73
C TYR A 116 23.63 2.90 4.41
N ALA A 117 24.49 2.44 3.49
CA ALA A 117 24.05 1.85 2.23
C ALA A 117 23.29 0.53 2.46
N LEU A 118 23.80 -0.36 3.31
CA LEU A 118 23.13 -1.62 3.65
C LEU A 118 21.78 -1.37 4.32
N LYS A 119 21.73 -0.47 5.31
CA LYS A 119 20.50 -0.07 6.01
C LYS A 119 19.46 0.46 5.03
N GLY A 120 19.83 1.40 4.16
CA GLY A 120 18.94 1.96 3.15
C GLY A 120 18.40 0.88 2.19
N ASN A 121 19.27 -0.02 1.72
CA ASN A 121 18.86 -1.12 0.85
C ASN A 121 17.90 -2.10 1.54
N MET A 122 18.13 -2.43 2.82
CA MET A 122 17.21 -3.29 3.58
C MET A 122 15.84 -2.63 3.75
N ILE A 123 15.80 -1.35 4.15
CA ILE A 123 14.54 -0.60 4.28
C ILE A 123 13.80 -0.55 2.95
N ASN A 124 14.50 -0.26 1.85
CA ASN A 124 13.89 -0.21 0.52
C ASN A 124 13.36 -1.57 0.07
N ASN A 125 14.12 -2.65 0.29
CA ASN A 125 13.69 -4.00 -0.07
C ASN A 125 12.46 -4.44 0.74
N ILE A 126 12.46 -4.23 2.06
CA ILE A 126 11.31 -4.54 2.93
C ILE A 126 10.08 -3.71 2.50
N THR A 127 10.28 -2.42 2.24
CA THR A 127 9.22 -1.52 1.77
C THR A 127 8.62 -2.01 0.46
N LYS A 128 9.46 -2.38 -0.50
CA LYS A 128 9.04 -2.92 -1.79
C LYS A 128 8.25 -4.21 -1.63
N THR A 129 8.75 -5.17 -0.87
CA THR A 129 8.07 -6.46 -0.64
C THR A 129 6.70 -6.25 0.00
N ILE A 130 6.59 -5.38 1.01
CA ILE A 130 5.30 -5.08 1.65
C ILE A 130 4.33 -4.43 0.66
N LEU A 131 4.80 -3.50 -0.17
CA LEU A 131 3.97 -2.85 -1.19
C LEU A 131 3.47 -3.85 -2.24
N GLU A 132 4.33 -4.76 -2.69
CA GLU A 132 3.96 -5.83 -3.61
C GLU A 132 2.89 -6.73 -2.97
N SER A 133 3.07 -7.16 -1.72
CA SER A 133 2.07 -7.97 -1.01
C SER A 133 0.73 -7.26 -0.80
N ILE A 134 0.72 -5.93 -0.60
CA ILE A 134 -0.52 -5.15 -0.48
C ILE A 134 -1.25 -5.03 -1.83
N GLN A 135 -0.50 -5.06 -2.94
CA GLN A 135 -1.05 -4.98 -4.29
C GLN A 135 -1.64 -6.30 -4.79
N GLU A 136 -1.29 -7.43 -4.16
CA GLU A 136 -1.85 -8.74 -4.47
C GLU A 136 -3.37 -8.78 -4.28
N GLU A 137 -4.06 -9.39 -5.25
CA GLU A 137 -5.51 -9.55 -5.22
C GLU A 137 -5.99 -10.36 -4.01
N GLU A 138 -5.18 -11.31 -3.53
CA GLU A 138 -5.51 -12.09 -2.33
C GLU A 138 -5.59 -11.20 -1.09
N PHE A 139 -4.63 -10.29 -0.90
CA PHE A 139 -4.62 -9.35 0.22
C PHE A 139 -5.81 -8.39 0.15
N LYS A 140 -6.05 -7.77 -1.01
CA LYS A 140 -7.19 -6.87 -1.22
C LYS A 140 -8.52 -7.55 -0.90
N ASN A 141 -8.71 -8.78 -1.37
CA ASN A 141 -9.94 -9.54 -1.10
C ASN A 141 -10.09 -9.88 0.38
N LYS A 142 -9.02 -10.29 1.07
CA LYS A 142 -9.06 -10.52 2.53
C LYS A 142 -9.47 -9.26 3.30
N VAL A 143 -8.88 -8.11 2.97
CA VAL A 143 -9.24 -6.82 3.58
C VAL A 143 -10.69 -6.45 3.27
N LYS A 144 -11.13 -6.63 2.02
CA LYS A 144 -12.52 -6.37 1.60
C LYS A 144 -13.51 -7.19 2.42
N PHE A 145 -13.35 -8.51 2.50
CA PHE A 145 -14.25 -9.37 3.26
C PHE A 145 -14.24 -9.01 4.75
N TYR A 146 -13.07 -8.76 5.33
CA TYR A 146 -12.97 -8.34 6.74
C TYR A 146 -13.75 -7.03 7.01
N ILE A 147 -13.64 -6.03 6.13
CA ILE A 147 -14.37 -4.76 6.27
C ILE A 147 -15.87 -4.97 6.09
N VAL A 148 -16.29 -5.72 5.05
CA VAL A 148 -17.71 -6.02 4.77
C VAL A 148 -18.34 -6.73 5.96
N ASP A 149 -17.69 -7.77 6.49
CA ASP A 149 -18.18 -8.55 7.62
C ASP A 149 -18.25 -7.69 8.89
N SER A 150 -17.23 -6.87 9.14
CA SER A 150 -17.22 -5.92 10.27
C SER A 150 -18.38 -4.91 10.20
N ILE A 151 -18.75 -4.46 8.99
CA ILE A 151 -19.88 -3.56 8.78
C ILE A 151 -21.19 -4.32 8.99
N LYS A 152 -21.35 -5.51 8.40
CA LYS A 152 -22.55 -6.35 8.57
C LYS A 152 -22.80 -6.71 10.04
N GLU A 153 -21.76 -7.04 10.79
CA GLU A 153 -21.87 -7.30 12.22
C GLU A 153 -22.40 -6.08 12.99
N ARG A 154 -21.97 -4.87 12.62
CA ARG A 154 -22.49 -3.63 13.21
C ARG A 154 -23.92 -3.33 12.77
N LEU A 155 -24.29 -3.64 11.54
CA LEU A 155 -25.64 -3.44 11.01
C LEU A 155 -26.66 -4.41 11.62
N ASN A 156 -26.22 -5.60 12.05
CA ASN A 156 -27.09 -6.58 12.72
C ASN A 156 -27.49 -6.21 14.15
N LYS A 157 -27.00 -5.08 14.69
CA LYS A 157 -27.41 -4.57 16.01
C LYS A 157 -28.76 -3.87 15.95
N GLU A 158 -29.50 -3.90 17.06
CA GLU A 158 -30.77 -3.20 17.20
C GLU A 158 -30.62 -1.69 16.96
N PRO A 159 -31.59 -1.05 16.28
CA PRO A 159 -31.49 0.34 15.86
C PRO A 159 -31.78 1.36 16.98
N GLU A 160 -31.31 1.10 18.21
CA GLU A 160 -31.58 1.90 19.42
C GLU A 160 -31.32 3.39 19.19
N LYS A 161 -30.17 3.74 18.59
CA LYS A 161 -29.82 5.15 18.35
C LYS A 161 -30.78 5.88 17.40
N ILE A 162 -31.34 5.17 16.42
CA ILE A 162 -32.33 5.77 15.51
C ILE A 162 -33.65 5.95 16.26
N ILE A 163 -34.05 4.96 17.06
CA ILE A 163 -35.24 5.04 17.89
C ILE A 163 -35.14 6.22 18.87
N ASP A 164 -34.00 6.38 19.54
CA ASP A 164 -33.75 7.49 20.46
C ASP A 164 -33.74 8.85 19.74
N PHE A 165 -33.16 8.90 18.54
CA PHE A 165 -33.18 10.11 17.73
C PHE A 165 -34.61 10.50 17.35
N ILE A 166 -35.45 9.55 16.92
CA ILE A 166 -36.85 9.80 16.56
C ILE A 166 -37.67 10.29 17.75
N LYS A 167 -37.41 9.74 18.95
CA LYS A 167 -38.04 10.18 20.19
C LYS A 167 -37.55 11.55 20.67
N SER A 168 -36.45 12.06 20.12
CA SER A 168 -35.85 13.32 20.55
C SER A 168 -36.59 14.54 19.98
N ASN A 169 -36.55 15.65 20.71
CA ASN A 169 -37.04 16.94 20.22
C ASN A 169 -36.30 17.41 18.96
N LYS A 170 -35.05 16.99 18.75
CA LYS A 170 -34.30 17.34 17.54
C LYS A 170 -34.95 16.77 16.29
N PHE A 171 -35.45 15.53 16.33
CA PHE A 171 -36.17 14.97 15.19
C PHE A 171 -37.49 15.69 14.94
N ARG A 172 -38.20 16.08 16.00
CA ARG A 172 -39.40 16.92 15.92
C ARG A 172 -39.10 18.25 15.23
N GLU A 173 -38.02 18.93 15.61
CA GLU A 173 -37.55 20.16 14.95
C GLU A 173 -37.18 19.93 13.48
N VAL A 174 -36.52 18.83 13.16
CA VAL A 174 -36.20 18.47 11.75
C VAL A 174 -37.48 18.28 10.95
N ILE A 175 -38.49 17.59 11.49
CA ILE A 175 -39.79 17.40 10.83
C ILE A 175 -40.48 18.76 10.63
N ILE A 176 -40.56 19.61 11.66
CA ILE A 176 -41.18 20.95 11.56
C ILE A 176 -40.47 21.81 10.52
N ASN A 177 -39.14 21.84 10.53
CA ASN A 177 -38.36 22.63 9.57
C ASN A 177 -38.46 22.09 8.13
N THR A 178 -38.59 20.77 7.98
CA THR A 178 -38.77 20.13 6.67
C THR A 178 -40.18 20.35 6.15
N LEU A 179 -41.19 20.26 7.03
CA LEU A 179 -42.61 20.46 6.72
C LEU A 179 -43.05 21.93 6.80
N GLY A 180 -42.11 22.88 6.86
CA GLY A 180 -42.42 24.31 6.90
C GLY A 180 -43.41 24.73 5.82
N GLU A 181 -44.32 25.65 6.17
CA GLU A 181 -45.53 25.91 5.38
C GLU A 181 -45.25 26.24 3.91
N GLU A 182 -44.18 26.98 3.62
CA GLU A 182 -43.83 27.42 2.27
C GLU A 182 -43.31 26.29 1.37
N LYS A 183 -42.36 25.47 1.87
CA LYS A 183 -41.83 24.33 1.10
C LYS A 183 -42.89 23.25 0.88
N THR A 184 -43.66 22.96 1.93
CA THR A 184 -44.75 21.96 1.85
C THR A 184 -45.86 22.43 0.90
N ARG A 185 -46.20 23.72 0.92
CA ARG A 185 -47.17 24.31 -0.02
C ARG A 185 -46.73 24.11 -1.46
N ASP A 186 -45.47 24.46 -1.79
CA ASP A 186 -44.93 24.35 -3.14
C ASP A 186 -44.85 22.89 -3.62
N ILE A 187 -44.40 21.96 -2.76
CA ILE A 187 -44.35 20.53 -3.10
C ILE A 187 -45.75 19.97 -3.36
N ILE A 188 -46.72 20.26 -2.49
CA ILE A 188 -48.09 19.76 -2.62
C ILE A 188 -48.78 20.39 -3.82
N GLY A 189 -48.64 21.72 -4.02
CA GLY A 189 -49.20 22.44 -5.17
C GLY A 189 -48.69 21.86 -6.49
N LYS A 190 -47.38 21.67 -6.61
CA LYS A 190 -46.76 21.03 -7.80
C LYS A 190 -47.19 19.58 -7.99
N ALA A 191 -47.30 18.80 -6.91
CA ALA A 191 -47.75 17.42 -6.99
C ALA A 191 -49.21 17.34 -7.48
N LEU A 192 -50.11 18.17 -6.94
CA LEU A 192 -51.50 18.26 -7.37
C LEU A 192 -51.60 18.69 -8.83
N LEU A 193 -50.87 19.73 -9.23
CA LEU A 193 -50.88 20.20 -10.62
C LEU A 193 -50.39 19.12 -11.58
N LYS A 194 -49.32 18.40 -11.21
CA LYS A 194 -48.81 17.28 -12.00
C LYS A 194 -49.85 16.17 -12.14
N GLU A 195 -50.51 15.78 -11.05
CA GLU A 195 -51.51 14.73 -11.07
C GLU A 195 -52.71 15.11 -11.94
N VAL A 196 -53.25 16.33 -11.76
CA VAL A 196 -54.34 16.86 -12.59
C VAL A 196 -53.96 16.91 -14.07
N LYS A 197 -52.74 17.36 -14.40
CA LYS A 197 -52.25 17.36 -15.80
C LYS A 197 -52.04 15.94 -16.36
N THR A 198 -51.75 14.96 -15.51
CA THR A 198 -51.60 13.56 -15.93
C THR A 198 -52.96 12.98 -16.27
N LEU A 199 -53.94 13.14 -15.39
CA LEU A 199 -55.34 12.77 -15.63
C LEU A 199 -55.93 13.45 -16.87
N GLY A 200 -55.51 14.69 -17.18
CA GLY A 200 -55.95 15.39 -18.39
C GLY A 200 -55.36 14.88 -19.70
N LYS A 201 -54.30 14.07 -19.66
CA LYS A 201 -53.70 13.42 -20.84
C LYS A 201 -54.26 12.02 -21.06
N GLU A 202 -54.81 11.43 -20.02
CA GLU A 202 -55.45 10.13 -20.07
C GLU A 202 -56.87 10.28 -20.63
N ASP A 203 -57.31 9.33 -21.44
CA ASP A 203 -58.64 9.36 -22.06
C ASP A 203 -59.73 8.86 -21.10
N LEU A 204 -59.72 9.37 -19.87
CA LEU A 204 -60.60 8.95 -18.79
C LEU A 204 -61.80 9.89 -18.63
N THR A 205 -62.93 9.31 -18.27
CA THR A 205 -64.14 10.03 -17.87
C THR A 205 -64.10 10.42 -16.40
N ILE A 206 -64.90 11.42 -15.99
CA ILE A 206 -65.01 11.79 -14.57
C ILE A 206 -65.49 10.60 -13.72
N GLU A 207 -66.38 9.78 -14.26
CA GLU A 207 -66.89 8.57 -13.60
C GLU A 207 -65.78 7.56 -13.25
N GLU A 208 -64.76 7.43 -14.10
CA GLU A 208 -63.65 6.49 -13.89
C GLU A 208 -62.60 7.02 -12.89
N VAL A 209 -62.49 8.34 -12.75
CA VAL A 209 -61.52 8.97 -11.82
C VAL A 209 -62.08 9.09 -10.41
N ILE A 210 -63.40 9.25 -10.26
CA ILE A 210 -64.05 9.34 -8.96
C ILE A 210 -64.13 7.94 -8.33
N PRO A 211 -63.73 7.77 -7.05
CA PRO A 211 -63.91 6.51 -6.34
C PRO A 211 -65.37 6.04 -6.32
N GLU A 212 -65.61 4.73 -6.53
CA GLU A 212 -66.97 4.16 -6.65
C GLU A 212 -67.90 4.49 -5.47
N ASN A 213 -67.33 4.66 -4.27
CA ASN A 213 -68.09 4.99 -3.06
C ASN A 213 -68.60 6.44 -3.04
N ILE A 214 -68.11 7.34 -3.88
CA ILE A 214 -68.52 8.76 -3.89
C ILE A 214 -69.81 8.97 -4.68
N LYS A 215 -70.04 8.21 -5.75
CA LYS A 215 -71.21 8.37 -6.63
C LYS A 215 -72.56 8.29 -5.88
N PRO A 216 -72.81 7.29 -5.00
CA PRO A 216 -74.05 7.24 -4.22
C PRO A 216 -74.26 8.47 -3.33
N TYR A 217 -73.18 9.04 -2.77
CA TYR A 217 -73.28 10.24 -1.93
C TYR A 217 -73.65 11.49 -2.74
N ILE A 218 -73.18 11.60 -4.00
CA ILE A 218 -73.58 12.70 -4.88
C ILE A 218 -75.07 12.58 -5.22
N GLU A 219 -75.53 11.38 -5.54
CA GLU A 219 -76.95 11.14 -5.83
C GLU A 219 -77.84 11.43 -4.62
N GLU A 220 -77.44 10.97 -3.43
CA GLU A 220 -78.15 11.25 -2.17
C GLU A 220 -78.17 12.74 -1.86
N TYR A 221 -77.07 13.46 -2.09
CA TYR A 221 -77.01 14.90 -1.93
C TYR A 221 -77.99 15.60 -2.87
N VAL A 222 -78.01 15.28 -4.17
CA VAL A 222 -78.95 15.88 -5.12
C VAL A 222 -80.41 15.61 -4.73
N LYS A 223 -80.70 14.38 -4.28
CA LYS A 223 -82.03 14.00 -3.75
C LYS A 223 -82.43 14.83 -2.53
N SER A 224 -81.48 15.13 -1.64
CA SER A 224 -81.72 15.97 -0.47
C SER A 224 -82.04 17.43 -0.81
N GLN A 225 -81.68 17.91 -2.01
CA GLN A 225 -81.89 19.29 -2.46
C GLN A 225 -83.20 19.48 -3.25
N LYS A 226 -84.13 18.51 -3.22
CA LYS A 226 -85.41 18.51 -3.96
C LYS A 226 -86.18 19.83 -3.83
N ASP A 227 -86.40 20.32 -2.61
CA ASP A 227 -87.11 21.59 -2.37
C ASP A 227 -86.29 22.81 -2.82
N THR A 228 -84.98 22.79 -2.64
CA THR A 228 -84.07 23.88 -3.05
C THR A 228 -84.06 24.06 -4.58
N LEU A 229 -84.06 22.96 -5.35
CA LEU A 229 -84.13 23.01 -6.81
C LEU A 229 -85.42 23.67 -7.30
N VAL A 230 -86.54 23.35 -6.65
CA VAL A 230 -87.85 23.93 -6.94
C VAL A 230 -87.87 25.42 -6.63
N ASP A 231 -87.31 25.83 -5.50
CA ASP A 231 -87.24 27.23 -5.10
C ASP A 231 -86.35 28.05 -6.05
N ILE A 232 -85.27 27.48 -6.57
CA ILE A 232 -84.44 28.11 -7.61
C ILE A 232 -85.28 28.43 -8.84
N ILE A 233 -86.09 27.48 -9.33
CA ILE A 233 -86.96 27.69 -10.50
C ILE A 233 -88.02 28.75 -10.21
N LYS A 234 -88.68 28.68 -9.05
CA LYS A 234 -89.68 29.69 -8.63
C LYS A 234 -89.09 31.08 -8.54
N ASN A 235 -87.87 31.22 -8.02
CA ASN A 235 -87.18 32.50 -7.92
C ASN A 235 -86.74 33.02 -9.29
N LEU A 236 -86.27 32.14 -10.18
CA LEU A 236 -85.88 32.50 -11.53
C LEU A 236 -87.08 33.00 -12.36
N LEU A 237 -88.27 32.42 -12.16
CA LEU A 237 -89.50 32.92 -12.77
C LEU A 237 -89.86 34.33 -12.30
N ARG A 238 -89.47 34.72 -11.08
CA ARG A 238 -89.73 36.05 -10.49
C ARG A 238 -88.57 37.03 -10.66
N ASP A 239 -87.45 36.60 -11.23
CA ASP A 239 -86.32 37.47 -11.53
C ASP A 239 -86.75 38.62 -12.46
N ASN A 240 -86.19 39.81 -12.23
CA ASN A 240 -86.60 41.03 -12.94
C ASN A 240 -86.41 40.91 -14.46
N GLU A 241 -85.31 40.30 -14.91
CA GLU A 241 -85.02 40.18 -16.33
C GLU A 241 -85.91 39.12 -16.99
N VAL A 242 -86.07 37.97 -16.32
CA VAL A 242 -86.91 36.87 -16.80
C VAL A 242 -88.38 37.29 -16.86
N SER A 243 -88.89 37.92 -15.80
CA SER A 243 -90.24 38.48 -15.72
C SER A 243 -90.52 39.45 -16.86
N HIS A 244 -89.60 40.38 -17.15
CA HIS A 244 -89.74 41.32 -18.25
C HIS A 244 -89.75 40.61 -19.61
N LYS A 245 -88.85 39.64 -19.84
CA LYS A 245 -88.81 38.87 -21.09
C LYS A 245 -90.10 38.08 -21.32
N ILE A 246 -90.62 37.42 -20.28
CA ILE A 246 -91.87 36.65 -20.38
C ILE A 246 -93.04 37.60 -20.67
N LYS A 247 -93.16 38.72 -19.94
CA LYS A 247 -94.22 39.71 -20.17
C LYS A 247 -94.16 40.32 -21.57
N SER A 248 -92.96 40.65 -22.06
CA SER A 248 -92.76 41.14 -23.44
C SER A 248 -93.21 40.09 -24.44
N ALA A 249 -92.73 38.85 -24.32
CA ALA A 249 -93.10 37.76 -25.21
C ALA A 249 -94.62 37.49 -25.20
N ILE A 250 -95.27 37.60 -24.04
CA ILE A 250 -96.74 37.52 -23.94
C ILE A 250 -97.39 38.67 -24.72
N ASN A 251 -96.98 39.91 -24.47
CA ASN A 251 -97.56 41.09 -25.12
C ASN A 251 -97.35 41.08 -26.65
N ASP A 252 -96.19 40.61 -27.11
CA ASP A 252 -95.82 40.58 -28.54
C ASP A 252 -96.61 39.53 -29.34
N ASN A 253 -97.10 38.48 -28.68
CA ASN A 253 -97.79 37.35 -29.32
C ASN A 253 -99.30 37.33 -29.09
N ILE A 254 -99.85 38.26 -28.29
CA ILE A 254 -101.30 38.34 -28.06
C ILE A 254 -101.95 39.19 -29.16
N PRO A 255 -103.00 38.68 -29.84
CA PRO A 255 -103.76 39.47 -30.82
C PRO A 255 -104.32 40.75 -30.21
N SER A 256 -104.31 41.84 -30.97
CA SER A 256 -104.70 43.18 -30.47
C SER A 256 -106.13 43.27 -29.91
N ILE A 257 -107.04 42.37 -30.29
CA ILE A 257 -108.39 42.28 -29.72
C ILE A 257 -108.35 41.70 -28.30
N VAL A 258 -107.46 40.75 -28.04
CA VAL A 258 -107.32 40.08 -26.75
C VAL A 258 -106.57 40.98 -25.75
N SER A 259 -105.59 41.76 -26.22
CA SER A 259 -104.87 42.73 -25.39
C SER A 259 -105.75 43.89 -24.87
N MET A 260 -106.92 44.13 -25.51
CA MET A 260 -107.91 45.09 -25.01
C MET A 260 -108.65 44.60 -23.75
N PHE A 261 -108.69 43.29 -23.50
CA PHE A 261 -109.41 42.69 -22.36
C PHE A 261 -108.46 42.11 -21.29
N LEU A 262 -107.21 41.79 -21.66
CA LEU A 262 -106.23 41.17 -20.77
C LEU A 262 -104.85 41.80 -20.98
N SER A 263 -104.19 42.24 -19.89
CA SER A 263 -102.81 42.71 -19.94
C SER A 263 -101.81 41.56 -19.80
N GLY A 264 -100.63 41.70 -20.41
CA GLY A 264 -99.55 40.73 -20.25
C GLY A 264 -99.12 40.53 -18.79
N ASP A 265 -99.24 41.55 -17.94
CA ASP A 265 -98.99 41.45 -16.50
C ASP A 265 -99.96 40.50 -15.78
N VAL A 266 -101.25 40.55 -16.13
CA VAL A 266 -102.27 39.68 -15.53
C VAL A 266 -102.06 38.23 -15.97
N ILE A 267 -101.76 38.03 -17.26
CA ILE A 267 -101.47 36.69 -17.81
C ILE A 267 -100.19 36.12 -17.19
N TYR A 268 -99.15 36.94 -17.09
CA TYR A 268 -97.92 36.58 -16.40
C TYR A 268 -98.16 36.20 -14.93
N GLY A 269 -98.90 37.03 -14.18
CA GLY A 269 -99.23 36.73 -12.78
C GLY A 269 -100.01 35.42 -12.62
N LYS A 270 -100.95 35.15 -13.53
CA LYS A 270 -101.70 33.89 -13.54
C LYS A 270 -100.80 32.70 -13.90
N LEU A 271 -99.93 32.85 -14.89
CA LEU A 271 -98.94 31.85 -15.30
C LEU A 271 -98.00 31.50 -14.15
N VAL A 272 -97.39 32.50 -13.50
CA VAL A 272 -96.51 32.28 -12.34
C VAL A 272 -97.26 31.56 -11.21
N SER A 273 -98.51 31.95 -10.92
CA SER A 273 -99.31 31.27 -9.87
C SER A 273 -99.63 29.80 -10.19
N LEU A 274 -99.86 29.47 -11.46
CA LEU A 274 -100.12 28.09 -11.92
C LEU A 274 -98.84 27.26 -11.86
N VAL A 275 -97.73 27.82 -12.32
CA VAL A 275 -96.42 27.18 -12.29
C VAL A 275 -95.97 26.99 -10.84
N ASP A 276 -96.14 27.97 -9.96
CA ASP A 276 -95.86 27.84 -8.53
C ASP A 276 -96.62 26.68 -7.88
N LYS A 277 -97.92 26.57 -8.21
CA LYS A 277 -98.77 25.50 -7.69
C LYS A 277 -98.30 24.13 -8.20
N SER A 278 -98.05 23.99 -9.49
CA SER A 278 -97.55 22.76 -10.11
C SER A 278 -96.18 22.37 -9.56
N LEU A 279 -95.24 23.31 -9.45
CA LEU A 279 -93.91 23.08 -8.87
C LEU A 279 -93.96 22.69 -7.38
N SER A 280 -95.07 22.94 -6.69
CA SER A 280 -95.23 22.56 -5.28
C SER A 280 -95.77 21.14 -5.08
N GLU A 281 -96.21 20.47 -6.15
CA GLU A 281 -96.68 19.09 -6.11
C GLU A 281 -95.49 18.12 -6.04
N GLU A 282 -95.56 17.14 -5.14
CA GLU A 282 -94.44 16.22 -4.86
C GLU A 282 -93.95 15.45 -6.09
N GLU A 283 -94.85 15.11 -7.02
CA GLU A 283 -94.53 14.46 -8.29
C GLU A 283 -93.65 15.35 -9.19
N ASN A 284 -93.99 16.63 -9.33
CA ASN A 284 -93.22 17.57 -10.15
C ASN A 284 -91.87 17.92 -9.51
N LYS A 285 -91.83 17.99 -8.17
CA LYS A 285 -90.56 18.13 -7.45
C LYS A 285 -89.65 16.93 -7.69
N GLU A 286 -90.19 15.71 -7.76
CA GLU A 286 -89.44 14.49 -8.01
C GLU A 286 -88.89 14.48 -9.43
N TYR A 287 -89.71 14.87 -10.39
CA TYR A 287 -89.30 15.04 -11.78
C TYR A 287 -88.14 16.02 -11.96
N ILE A 288 -88.16 17.16 -11.25
CA ILE A 288 -87.05 18.13 -11.27
C ILE A 288 -85.78 17.54 -10.66
N CYS A 289 -85.92 16.78 -9.57
CA CYS A 289 -84.81 16.09 -8.94
C CYS A 289 -84.19 15.04 -9.87
N ASP A 290 -85.01 14.23 -10.55
CA ASP A 290 -84.57 13.25 -11.54
C ASP A 290 -83.87 13.91 -12.73
N ALA A 291 -84.36 15.07 -13.19
CA ALA A 291 -83.69 15.85 -14.22
C ALA A 291 -82.31 16.36 -13.76
N ALA A 292 -82.17 16.80 -12.50
CA ALA A 292 -80.89 17.20 -11.93
C ALA A 292 -79.93 16.00 -11.79
N LEU A 293 -80.43 14.83 -11.38
CA LEU A 293 -79.65 13.59 -11.34
C LEU A 293 -79.18 13.17 -12.73
N ALA A 294 -80.05 13.23 -13.74
CA ALA A 294 -79.69 12.95 -15.13
C ALA A 294 -78.59 13.90 -15.62
N PHE A 295 -78.65 15.18 -15.27
CA PHE A 295 -77.58 16.14 -15.58
C PHE A 295 -76.24 15.78 -14.91
N VAL A 296 -76.27 15.34 -13.64
CA VAL A 296 -75.09 14.88 -12.93
C VAL A 296 -74.49 13.64 -13.59
N HIS A 297 -75.31 12.63 -13.90
CA HIS A 297 -74.86 11.42 -14.59
C HIS A 297 -74.24 11.74 -15.96
N GLU A 298 -74.87 12.62 -16.73
CA GLU A 298 -74.33 13.01 -18.04
C GLU A 298 -73.04 13.84 -17.91
N SER A 299 -72.91 14.62 -16.84
CA SER A 299 -71.67 15.34 -16.54
C SER A 299 -70.53 14.41 -16.13
N MET A 300 -70.82 13.30 -15.45
CA MET A 300 -69.82 12.30 -15.06
C MET A 300 -69.24 11.52 -16.26
N LYS A 301 -69.97 11.40 -17.36
CA LYS A 301 -69.49 10.74 -18.59
C LYS A 301 -68.53 11.61 -19.41
N LYS A 302 -68.39 12.90 -19.09
CA LYS A 302 -67.48 13.80 -19.82
C LYS A 302 -66.02 13.42 -19.53
N LYS A 303 -65.16 13.61 -20.53
CA LYS A 303 -63.72 13.37 -20.39
C LYS A 303 -63.10 14.41 -19.46
N VAL A 304 -62.15 13.96 -18.64
CA VAL A 304 -61.43 14.83 -17.71
C VAL A 304 -60.62 15.89 -18.46
N SER A 305 -60.09 15.54 -19.64
CA SER A 305 -59.43 16.47 -20.57
C SER A 305 -60.30 17.68 -20.93
N ASP A 306 -61.59 17.47 -21.17
CA ASP A 306 -62.52 18.53 -21.60
C ASP A 306 -62.79 19.51 -20.47
N VAL A 307 -62.88 19.01 -19.23
CA VAL A 307 -63.04 19.85 -18.04
C VAL A 307 -61.78 20.66 -17.78
N ILE A 308 -60.61 20.03 -17.86
CA ILE A 308 -59.30 20.69 -17.70
C ILE A 308 -59.10 21.79 -18.74
N ASN A 309 -59.41 21.51 -20.01
CA ASN A 309 -59.32 22.48 -21.10
C ASN A 309 -60.29 23.66 -20.93
N THR A 310 -61.49 23.41 -20.39
CA THR A 310 -62.48 24.46 -20.12
C THR A 310 -62.03 25.40 -18.99
N VAL A 311 -61.35 24.88 -17.98
CA VAL A 311 -60.83 25.66 -16.84
C VAL A 311 -59.60 26.48 -17.28
N GLY A 312 -58.70 25.89 -18.06
CA GLY A 312 -57.47 26.50 -18.54
C GLY A 312 -56.29 26.36 -17.56
N GLU A 313 -55.07 26.27 -18.08
CA GLU A 313 -53.88 25.94 -17.28
C GLU A 313 -53.58 26.96 -16.16
N GLU A 314 -53.72 28.26 -16.44
CA GLU A 314 -53.44 29.32 -15.47
C GLU A 314 -54.34 29.21 -14.22
N LYS A 315 -55.62 28.86 -14.41
CA LYS A 315 -56.55 28.68 -13.28
C LYS A 315 -56.27 27.39 -12.51
N LEU A 316 -55.80 26.33 -13.18
CA LEU A 316 -55.44 25.07 -12.53
C LEU A 316 -54.23 25.24 -11.62
N GLU A 317 -53.27 26.07 -12.00
CA GLU A 317 -52.12 26.42 -11.17
C GLU A 317 -52.57 27.17 -9.90
N VAL A 318 -53.42 28.19 -10.04
CA VAL A 318 -53.99 28.92 -8.89
C VAL A 318 -54.78 28.01 -7.95
N ILE A 319 -55.60 27.09 -8.48
CA ILE A 319 -56.37 26.13 -7.68
C ILE A 319 -55.42 25.16 -6.95
N SER A 320 -54.41 24.64 -7.64
CA SER A 320 -53.44 23.70 -7.07
C SER A 320 -52.64 24.34 -5.94
N ASP A 321 -52.23 25.60 -6.10
CA ASP A 321 -51.54 26.35 -5.06
C ASP A 321 -52.44 26.65 -3.86
N ALA A 322 -53.69 27.05 -4.09
CA ALA A 322 -54.65 27.31 -3.02
C ALA A 322 -55.00 26.04 -2.22
N LEU A 323 -55.12 24.89 -2.89
CA LEU A 323 -55.28 23.59 -2.25
C LEU A 323 -54.00 23.19 -1.50
N GLY A 324 -52.83 23.40 -2.10
CA GLY A 324 -51.54 23.19 -1.48
C GLY A 324 -51.39 23.97 -0.17
N ASP A 325 -51.82 25.23 -0.13
CA ASP A 325 -51.78 26.05 1.10
C ASP A 325 -52.73 25.52 2.18
N LYS A 326 -53.98 25.18 1.82
CA LYS A 326 -54.94 24.61 2.77
C LYS A 326 -54.47 23.27 3.35
N ILE A 327 -53.91 22.40 2.51
CA ILE A 327 -53.39 21.10 2.96
C ILE A 327 -52.14 21.30 3.81
N SER A 328 -51.21 22.16 3.39
CA SER A 328 -49.98 22.49 4.12
C SER A 328 -50.28 22.97 5.54
N LYS A 329 -51.20 23.93 5.70
CA LYS A 329 -51.65 24.42 7.02
C LYS A 329 -52.26 23.33 7.89
N LYS A 330 -53.00 22.39 7.29
CA LYS A 330 -53.61 21.28 8.03
C LYS A 330 -52.58 20.24 8.46
N ILE A 331 -51.54 20.01 7.66
CA ILE A 331 -50.43 19.11 8.01
C ILE A 331 -49.57 19.71 9.13
N ASN A 332 -49.31 21.01 9.11
CA ASN A 332 -48.46 21.71 10.08
C ASN A 332 -49.12 21.94 11.46
N ILE A 333 -50.17 21.18 11.77
CA ILE A 333 -50.79 21.15 13.09
C ILE A 333 -49.99 20.19 13.99
N GLU A 334 -49.72 20.61 15.23
CA GLU A 334 -48.88 19.87 16.18
C GLU A 334 -49.32 18.40 16.36
N GLU A 335 -50.64 18.16 16.43
CA GLU A 335 -51.23 16.81 16.52
C GLU A 335 -50.90 15.91 15.33
N ASN A 336 -50.85 16.47 14.11
CA ASN A 336 -50.52 15.72 12.90
C ASN A 336 -49.02 15.40 12.82
N ILE A 337 -48.17 16.33 13.26
CA ILE A 337 -46.72 16.09 13.37
C ILE A 337 -46.45 14.97 14.38
N ASP A 338 -47.12 14.99 15.54
CA ASP A 338 -46.97 13.95 16.54
C ASP A 338 -47.50 12.59 16.04
N SER A 339 -48.58 12.59 15.24
CA SER A 339 -49.08 11.39 14.57
C SER A 339 -48.07 10.81 13.57
N ILE A 340 -47.39 11.66 12.79
CA ILE A 340 -46.31 11.27 11.86
C ILE A 340 -45.14 10.66 12.64
N ILE A 341 -44.65 11.34 13.67
CA ILE A 341 -43.54 10.87 14.51
C ILE A 341 -43.89 9.54 15.16
N ARG A 342 -45.12 9.39 15.68
CA ARG A 342 -45.58 8.13 16.28
C ARG A 342 -45.61 7.00 15.28
N LYS A 343 -46.14 7.20 14.08
CA LYS A 343 -46.17 6.19 13.01
C LYS A 343 -44.77 5.78 12.58
N LEU A 344 -43.86 6.74 12.41
CA LEU A 344 -42.46 6.48 12.08
C LEU A 344 -41.76 5.69 13.18
N ASN A 345 -41.97 6.07 14.43
CA ASN A 345 -41.41 5.37 15.58
C ASN A 345 -41.94 3.92 15.65
N CYS A 346 -43.25 3.70 15.50
CA CYS A 346 -43.82 2.34 15.45
C CYS A 346 -43.23 1.49 14.31
N LYS A 347 -43.05 2.09 13.12
CA LYS A 347 -42.46 1.38 11.98
C LYS A 347 -41.00 1.02 12.25
N ILE A 348 -40.23 1.94 12.81
CA ILE A 348 -38.79 1.71 13.05
C ILE A 348 -38.54 0.78 14.23
N SER A 349 -39.35 0.86 15.29
CA SER A 349 -39.31 -0.09 16.40
C SER A 349 -39.74 -1.51 16.01
N SER A 350 -40.30 -1.72 14.81
CA SER A 350 -40.63 -3.06 14.32
C SER A 350 -39.42 -3.80 13.69
N PHE A 351 -38.33 -3.07 13.41
CA PHE A 351 -37.11 -3.67 12.87
C PHE A 351 -36.17 -4.12 14.00
N ASN A 352 -35.60 -5.30 13.83
CA ASN A 352 -34.67 -5.89 14.81
C ASN A 352 -33.22 -5.46 14.57
N SER A 353 -32.91 -4.87 13.40
CA SER A 353 -31.55 -4.46 13.07
C SER A 353 -31.50 -3.23 12.15
N TYR A 354 -30.36 -2.53 12.15
CA TYR A 354 -30.08 -1.51 11.14
C TYR A 354 -30.08 -2.10 9.72
N GLU A 355 -29.68 -3.36 9.57
CA GLU A 355 -29.66 -4.06 8.29
C GLU A 355 -31.06 -4.17 7.67
N GLU A 356 -32.08 -4.52 8.45
CA GLU A 356 -33.47 -4.57 7.97
C GLU A 356 -33.96 -3.20 7.48
N ILE A 357 -33.62 -2.12 8.21
CA ILE A 357 -33.95 -0.75 7.80
C ILE A 357 -33.30 -0.42 6.45
N ILE A 358 -32.01 -0.73 6.30
CA ILE A 358 -31.27 -0.45 5.07
C ILE A 358 -31.82 -1.26 3.91
N LYS A 359 -32.16 -2.55 4.10
CA LYS A 359 -32.77 -3.40 3.06
C LYS A 359 -34.08 -2.81 2.53
N VAL A 360 -34.90 -2.25 3.40
CA VAL A 360 -36.17 -1.61 3.00
C VAL A 360 -35.93 -0.33 2.19
N LEU A 361 -34.90 0.44 2.52
CA LEU A 361 -34.57 1.68 1.80
C LEU A 361 -33.82 1.41 0.48
N PHE A 362 -32.97 0.39 0.47
CA PHE A 362 -32.06 0.05 -0.61
C PHE A 362 -32.00 -1.47 -0.79
N ASN A 363 -32.77 -1.97 -1.77
CA ASN A 363 -32.92 -3.40 -2.03
C ASN A 363 -31.59 -4.12 -2.37
N ASP A 364 -30.58 -3.37 -2.85
CA ASP A 364 -29.28 -3.92 -3.30
C ASP A 364 -28.08 -3.32 -2.55
N TYR A 365 -28.26 -3.01 -1.25
CA TYR A 365 -27.21 -2.36 -0.46
C TYR A 365 -25.93 -3.20 -0.34
N GLU A 366 -26.00 -4.53 -0.41
CA GLU A 366 -24.83 -5.41 -0.25
C GLU A 366 -23.85 -5.24 -1.41
N ASN A 367 -24.33 -5.25 -2.65
CA ASN A 367 -23.48 -5.03 -3.82
C ASN A 367 -22.91 -3.61 -3.81
N ILE A 368 -23.75 -2.61 -3.51
CA ILE A 368 -23.30 -1.22 -3.36
C ILE A 368 -22.20 -1.10 -2.30
N LEU A 369 -22.33 -1.80 -1.18
CA LEU A 369 -21.32 -1.81 -0.12
C LEU A 369 -20.01 -2.44 -0.60
N ILE A 370 -20.08 -3.60 -1.24
CA ILE A 370 -18.91 -4.34 -1.75
C ILE A 370 -18.16 -3.51 -2.79
N ASP A 371 -18.87 -2.94 -3.77
CA ASP A 371 -18.28 -2.16 -4.86
C ASP A 371 -17.61 -0.88 -4.33
N ASN A 372 -18.25 -0.20 -3.37
CA ASN A 372 -17.67 0.99 -2.74
C ASN A 372 -16.41 0.65 -1.95
N ILE A 373 -16.41 -0.44 -1.18
CA ILE A 373 -15.23 -0.88 -0.42
C ILE A 373 -14.09 -1.26 -1.38
N ASP A 374 -14.40 -1.96 -2.47
CA ASP A 374 -13.40 -2.37 -3.47
C ASP A 374 -12.75 -1.16 -4.15
N SER A 375 -13.56 -0.16 -4.52
CA SER A 375 -13.09 1.12 -5.06
C SER A 375 -12.23 1.88 -4.06
N MET A 376 -12.64 1.96 -2.78
CA MET A 376 -11.87 2.61 -1.72
C MET A 376 -10.52 1.92 -1.48
N ILE A 377 -10.49 0.57 -1.42
CA ILE A 377 -9.25 -0.19 -1.28
C ILE A 377 -8.32 0.11 -2.45
N SER A 378 -8.84 0.05 -3.69
CA SER A 378 -8.06 0.32 -4.90
C SER A 378 -7.48 1.73 -4.93
N GLN A 379 -8.23 2.75 -4.48
CA GLN A 379 -7.75 4.12 -4.37
C GLN A 379 -6.63 4.26 -3.33
N ILE A 380 -6.77 3.59 -2.18
CA ILE A 380 -5.78 3.65 -1.10
C ILE A 380 -4.48 2.94 -1.52
N VAL A 381 -4.58 1.74 -2.11
CA VAL A 381 -3.42 0.94 -2.53
C VAL A 381 -2.61 1.64 -3.62
N ASN A 382 -3.27 2.33 -4.55
CA ASN A 382 -2.61 3.04 -5.64
C ASN A 382 -2.13 4.46 -5.26
N ASN A 383 -2.30 4.88 -4.01
CA ASN A 383 -1.89 6.21 -3.57
C ASN A 383 -0.39 6.25 -3.22
N ASN A 384 0.35 7.16 -3.85
CA ASN A 384 1.78 7.40 -3.56
C ASN A 384 2.05 7.75 -2.08
N GLN A 385 1.08 8.32 -1.37
CA GLN A 385 1.20 8.61 0.05
C GLN A 385 1.33 7.33 0.90
N LEU A 386 0.67 6.23 0.51
CA LEU A 386 0.74 4.95 1.22
C LEU A 386 2.18 4.43 1.24
N ALA A 387 2.86 4.44 0.08
CA ALA A 387 4.26 4.03 -0.05
C ALA A 387 5.18 4.86 0.87
N SER A 388 5.00 6.19 0.88
CA SER A 388 5.78 7.07 1.76
C SER A 388 5.50 6.82 3.25
N GLY A 389 4.26 6.51 3.61
CA GLY A 389 3.85 6.20 4.97
C GLY A 389 4.45 4.88 5.46
N ILE A 390 4.38 3.84 4.62
CA ILE A 390 4.97 2.52 4.90
C ILE A 390 6.49 2.64 5.06
N SER A 391 7.17 3.34 4.15
CA SER A 391 8.62 3.54 4.24
C SER A 391 9.03 4.20 5.56
N LYS A 392 8.31 5.23 6.01
CA LYS A 392 8.58 5.91 7.30
C LYS A 392 8.33 5.01 8.51
N ILE A 393 7.26 4.19 8.45
CA ILE A 393 6.97 3.23 9.51
C ILE A 393 8.08 2.18 9.59
N ILE A 394 8.50 1.64 8.44
CA ILE A 394 9.59 0.66 8.36
C ILE A 394 10.88 1.26 8.86
N GLU A 395 11.25 2.47 8.43
CA GLU A 395 12.46 3.17 8.90
C GLU A 395 12.44 3.31 10.43
N LYS A 396 11.33 3.78 11.01
CA LYS A 396 11.18 3.91 12.47
C LYS A 396 11.25 2.58 13.20
N LEU A 397 10.63 1.53 12.66
CA LEU A 397 10.68 0.18 13.25
C LEU A 397 12.08 -0.42 13.14
N PHE A 398 12.76 -0.22 12.01
CA PHE A 398 14.11 -0.69 11.76
C PHE A 398 15.11 0.01 12.68
N ASP A 399 15.00 1.33 12.85
CA ASP A 399 15.81 2.10 13.80
C ASP A 399 15.61 1.63 15.23
N LYS A 400 14.35 1.46 15.64
CA LYS A 400 14.04 0.91 16.97
C LYS A 400 14.60 -0.50 17.14
N PHE A 401 14.56 -1.33 16.11
CA PHE A 401 15.14 -2.67 16.12
C PHE A 401 16.66 -2.62 16.32
N LEU A 402 17.35 -1.73 15.59
CA LEU A 402 18.81 -1.56 15.67
C LEU A 402 19.29 -0.97 17.00
N GLN A 403 18.45 -0.20 17.70
CA GLN A 403 18.77 0.37 19.01
C GLN A 403 18.74 -0.66 20.16
N ASN A 404 18.16 -1.84 19.93
CA ASN A 404 18.18 -2.88 20.95
C ASN A 404 19.59 -3.47 21.10
N SER A 405 19.92 -3.93 22.31
CA SER A 405 21.14 -4.70 22.50
C SER A 405 21.00 -6.09 21.85
N LEU A 406 22.13 -6.70 21.48
CA LEU A 406 22.12 -8.06 20.93
C LEU A 406 21.52 -9.09 21.92
N ASN A 407 21.66 -8.84 23.22
CA ASN A 407 21.05 -9.67 24.26
C ASN A 407 19.52 -9.57 24.27
N ASP A 408 18.95 -8.40 23.99
CA ASP A 408 17.50 -8.20 23.99
C ASP A 408 16.84 -8.76 22.72
N ILE A 409 17.54 -8.73 21.59
CA ILE A 409 17.06 -9.26 20.32
C ILE A 409 17.07 -10.79 20.32
N CYS A 410 18.06 -11.42 20.96
CA CYS A 410 18.26 -12.85 20.89
C CYS A 410 17.77 -13.57 22.15
N TYR A 411 16.52 -14.01 22.12
CA TYR A 411 15.89 -14.87 23.15
C TYR A 411 16.68 -16.16 23.46
N ASN A 412 17.51 -16.65 22.54
CA ASN A 412 18.39 -17.80 22.77
C ASN A 412 19.81 -17.51 22.22
N LYS A 413 20.69 -17.09 23.13
CA LYS A 413 22.10 -16.81 22.86
C LYS A 413 22.85 -18.00 22.24
N GLN A 414 22.55 -19.22 22.69
CA GLN A 414 23.24 -20.42 22.19
C GLN A 414 22.89 -20.72 20.73
N ASN A 415 21.63 -20.51 20.33
CA ASN A 415 21.19 -20.73 18.95
C ASN A 415 21.81 -19.70 17.99
N LEU A 416 21.92 -18.44 18.42
CA LEU A 416 22.59 -17.41 17.62
C LEU A 416 24.07 -17.73 17.45
N GLU A 417 24.77 -18.03 18.55
CA GLU A 417 26.19 -18.40 18.52
C GLU A 417 26.43 -19.59 17.57
N ASN A 418 25.62 -20.64 17.67
CA ASN A 418 25.72 -21.82 16.80
C ASN A 418 25.45 -21.47 15.33
N SER A 419 24.47 -20.60 15.06
CA SER A 419 24.14 -20.17 13.68
C SER A 419 25.29 -19.37 13.07
N ILE A 420 25.85 -18.40 13.80
CA ILE A 420 26.99 -17.60 13.32
C ILE A 420 28.22 -18.51 13.13
N MET A 421 28.47 -19.42 14.07
CA MET A 421 29.57 -20.39 13.95
C MET A 421 29.41 -21.28 12.72
N SER A 422 28.19 -21.74 12.40
CA SER A 422 27.97 -22.53 11.19
C SER A 422 28.24 -21.74 9.90
N ILE A 423 27.89 -20.45 9.88
CA ILE A 423 28.18 -19.56 8.75
C ILE A 423 29.69 -19.37 8.61
N LEU A 424 30.41 -19.11 9.71
CA LEU A 424 31.86 -18.95 9.69
C LEU A 424 32.59 -20.24 9.30
N ASP A 425 32.13 -21.41 9.76
CA ASP A 425 32.71 -22.69 9.37
C ASP A 425 32.53 -22.93 7.86
N ASN A 426 31.34 -22.65 7.32
CA ASN A 426 31.08 -22.75 5.88
C ASN A 426 31.92 -21.77 5.06
N LEU A 427 32.05 -20.52 5.51
CA LEU A 427 32.91 -19.52 4.85
C LEU A 427 34.39 -19.91 4.91
N TYR A 428 34.84 -20.49 6.04
CA TYR A 428 36.19 -21.01 6.19
C TYR A 428 36.43 -22.16 5.22
N ASN A 429 35.53 -23.15 5.18
CA ASN A 429 35.66 -24.30 4.28
C ASN A 429 35.68 -23.84 2.80
N ASP A 430 34.77 -22.94 2.40
CA ASP A 430 34.75 -22.37 1.04
C ASP A 430 36.03 -21.58 0.72
N PHE A 431 36.54 -20.80 1.68
CA PHE A 431 37.80 -20.09 1.51
C PHE A 431 38.97 -21.05 1.28
N VAL A 432 39.08 -22.07 2.13
CA VAL A 432 40.16 -23.05 2.08
C VAL A 432 40.11 -23.87 0.79
N GLU A 433 38.92 -24.28 0.35
CA GLU A 433 38.75 -25.09 -0.87
C GLU A 433 38.89 -24.28 -2.16
N ASN A 434 38.31 -23.08 -2.23
CA ASN A 434 38.09 -22.40 -3.51
C ASN A 434 38.86 -21.07 -3.67
N LYS A 435 39.38 -20.48 -2.59
CA LYS A 435 39.95 -19.12 -2.61
C LYS A 435 41.38 -19.02 -2.09
N SER A 436 41.83 -19.96 -1.25
CA SER A 436 43.18 -19.96 -0.65
C SER A 436 44.29 -19.97 -1.70
N ALA A 437 44.13 -20.74 -2.79
CA ALA A 437 45.08 -20.79 -3.89
C ALA A 437 45.23 -19.43 -4.60
N LYS A 438 44.12 -18.72 -4.85
CA LYS A 438 44.12 -17.40 -5.50
C LYS A 438 44.83 -16.34 -4.66
N VAL A 439 44.73 -16.43 -3.33
CA VAL A 439 45.45 -15.52 -2.43
C VAL A 439 46.96 -15.67 -2.60
N LEU A 440 47.44 -16.91 -2.74
CA LEU A 440 48.86 -17.17 -2.92
C LEU A 440 49.38 -16.78 -4.31
N GLU A 441 48.55 -16.84 -5.35
CA GLU A 441 48.93 -16.30 -6.67
C GLU A 441 49.13 -14.78 -6.65
N ILE A 442 48.42 -14.07 -5.76
CA ILE A 442 48.54 -12.62 -5.59
C ILE A 442 49.77 -12.27 -4.73
N VAL A 443 50.15 -13.15 -3.78
CA VAL A 443 51.27 -12.94 -2.88
C VAL A 443 52.53 -13.59 -3.46
N ASP A 444 53.43 -12.79 -4.03
CA ASP A 444 54.71 -13.27 -4.55
C ASP A 444 55.69 -13.64 -3.42
N ILE A 445 55.53 -14.86 -2.89
CA ILE A 445 56.39 -15.41 -1.84
C ILE A 445 57.85 -15.48 -2.30
N SER A 446 58.10 -15.74 -3.59
CA SER A 446 59.45 -15.84 -4.12
C SER A 446 60.20 -14.51 -4.00
N SER A 447 59.55 -13.41 -4.40
CA SER A 447 60.11 -12.06 -4.25
C SER A 447 60.28 -11.67 -2.79
N ILE A 448 59.29 -11.97 -1.92
CA ILE A 448 59.39 -11.67 -0.48
C ILE A 448 60.61 -12.38 0.14
N VAL A 449 60.81 -13.66 -0.16
CA VAL A 449 61.95 -14.42 0.38
C VAL A 449 63.28 -13.93 -0.20
N GLU A 450 63.33 -13.60 -1.50
CA GLU A 450 64.51 -13.02 -2.14
C GLU A 450 64.91 -11.69 -1.47
N GLU A 451 63.96 -10.79 -1.24
CA GLU A 451 64.19 -9.51 -0.57
C GLU A 451 64.71 -9.71 0.86
N GLN A 452 64.11 -10.62 1.63
CA GLN A 452 64.53 -10.92 2.99
C GLN A 452 65.97 -11.48 3.04
N ILE A 453 66.33 -12.37 2.11
CA ILE A 453 67.71 -12.91 2.04
C ILE A 453 68.70 -11.83 1.61
N ASN A 454 68.32 -10.97 0.67
CA ASN A 454 69.14 -9.84 0.24
C ASN A 454 69.33 -8.80 1.36
N ALA A 455 68.37 -8.65 2.27
CA ALA A 455 68.43 -7.74 3.41
C ALA A 455 69.35 -8.22 4.54
N PHE A 456 69.65 -9.52 4.64
CA PHE A 456 70.59 -10.01 5.66
C PHE A 456 71.99 -9.45 5.47
N GLU A 457 72.70 -9.15 6.56
CA GLU A 457 74.10 -8.72 6.46
C GLU A 457 74.97 -9.83 5.84
N VAL A 458 76.00 -9.43 5.07
CA VAL A 458 76.91 -10.36 4.38
C VAL A 458 77.59 -11.33 5.37
N ASP A 459 77.77 -10.90 6.62
CA ASP A 459 78.37 -11.64 7.73
C ASP A 459 77.52 -12.84 8.13
N TYR A 460 76.21 -12.66 8.21
CA TYR A 460 75.27 -13.72 8.56
C TYR A 460 75.19 -14.78 7.44
N ALA A 461 75.22 -14.34 6.18
CA ALA A 461 75.29 -15.25 5.04
C ALA A 461 76.62 -16.05 5.02
N GLU A 462 77.75 -15.40 5.36
CA GLU A 462 79.06 -16.04 5.54
C GLU A 462 78.99 -17.10 6.65
N GLU A 463 78.39 -16.82 7.79
CA GLU A 463 78.22 -17.77 8.91
C GLU A 463 77.39 -19.00 8.53
N ILE A 464 76.26 -18.82 7.84
CA ILE A 464 75.42 -19.94 7.38
C ILE A 464 76.21 -20.84 6.41
N ILE A 465 76.86 -20.24 5.41
CA ILE A 465 77.57 -20.99 4.36
C ILE A 465 78.81 -21.69 4.93
N ILE A 466 79.59 -21.01 5.78
CA ILE A 466 80.73 -21.63 6.46
C ILE A 466 80.24 -22.71 7.42
N GLY A 467 79.16 -22.49 8.17
CA GLY A 467 78.59 -23.48 9.09
C GLY A 467 78.27 -24.81 8.42
N ILE A 468 77.76 -24.76 7.18
CA ILE A 468 77.44 -25.94 6.37
C ILE A 468 78.70 -26.54 5.72
N ALA A 469 79.60 -25.71 5.17
CA ALA A 469 80.70 -26.16 4.29
C ALA A 469 82.07 -26.33 4.98
N ASN A 470 82.24 -25.93 6.24
CA ASN A 470 83.56 -25.85 6.92
C ASN A 470 84.35 -27.17 6.89
N LYS A 471 83.68 -28.31 7.03
CA LYS A 471 84.33 -29.62 7.00
C LYS A 471 84.94 -29.92 5.63
N GLU A 472 84.18 -29.65 4.57
CA GLU A 472 84.60 -29.86 3.18
C GLU A 472 85.72 -28.88 2.78
N LEU A 473 85.59 -27.60 3.18
CA LEU A 473 86.61 -26.58 2.92
C LEU A 473 87.96 -26.91 3.59
N LYS A 474 87.94 -27.47 4.81
CA LYS A 474 89.16 -27.96 5.47
C LYS A 474 89.79 -29.13 4.73
N ALA A 475 88.99 -30.07 4.21
CA ALA A 475 89.50 -31.20 3.44
C ALA A 475 90.25 -30.73 2.18
N ILE A 476 89.73 -29.74 1.45
CA ILE A 476 90.40 -29.15 0.28
C ILE A 476 91.75 -28.51 0.67
N THR A 477 91.81 -27.84 1.83
CA THR A 477 93.05 -27.21 2.33
C THR A 477 94.13 -28.24 2.64
N TRP A 478 93.75 -29.38 3.25
CA TRP A 478 94.65 -30.50 3.50
C TRP A 478 95.10 -31.18 2.20
N LEU A 479 94.20 -31.31 1.22
CA LEU A 479 94.52 -31.88 -0.09
C LEU A 479 95.50 -30.98 -0.86
N GLY A 480 95.34 -29.66 -0.77
CA GLY A 480 96.30 -28.68 -1.29
C GLY A 480 97.69 -28.80 -0.66
N ALA A 481 97.76 -29.02 0.65
CA ALA A 481 99.03 -29.29 1.34
C ALA A 481 99.68 -30.61 0.87
N LEU A 482 98.89 -31.67 0.71
CA LEU A 482 99.37 -32.96 0.22
C LEU A 482 99.93 -32.86 -1.20
N LEU A 483 99.17 -32.25 -2.13
CA LEU A 483 99.60 -32.04 -3.52
C LEU A 483 100.83 -31.13 -3.61
N GLY A 484 100.86 -30.06 -2.82
CA GLY A 484 102.03 -29.18 -2.72
C GLY A 484 103.27 -29.94 -2.24
N GLY A 485 103.10 -30.85 -1.28
CA GLY A 485 104.19 -31.73 -0.82
C GLY A 485 104.67 -32.69 -1.90
N ILE A 486 103.75 -33.31 -2.65
CA ILE A 486 104.07 -34.20 -3.78
C ILE A 486 104.84 -33.43 -4.87
N LEU A 487 104.37 -32.24 -5.26
CA LEU A 487 105.04 -31.40 -6.25
C LEU A 487 106.41 -30.89 -5.77
N GLY A 488 106.55 -30.60 -4.47
CA GLY A 488 107.81 -30.23 -3.85
C GLY A 488 108.87 -31.34 -3.89
N ILE A 489 108.45 -32.60 -4.01
CA ILE A 489 109.34 -33.76 -4.24
C ILE A 489 109.62 -33.94 -5.73
N LEU A 490 108.57 -33.86 -6.58
CA LEU A 490 108.66 -34.11 -8.01
C LEU A 490 109.44 -33.04 -8.76
N SER A 491 109.34 -31.76 -8.35
CA SER A 491 109.97 -30.64 -9.05
C SER A 491 111.51 -30.70 -9.02
N PRO A 492 112.18 -30.93 -7.87
CA PRO A 492 113.62 -31.20 -7.85
C PRO A 492 114.02 -32.48 -8.60
N LEU A 493 113.16 -33.52 -8.57
CA LEU A 493 113.42 -34.79 -9.24
C LEU A 493 113.42 -34.63 -10.77
N LEU A 494 112.43 -33.91 -11.31
CA LEU A 494 112.35 -33.56 -12.74
C LEU A 494 113.49 -32.63 -13.17
N SER A 495 113.85 -31.65 -12.33
CA SER A 495 115.00 -30.77 -12.58
C SER A 495 116.32 -31.53 -12.65
N THR A 496 116.44 -32.68 -11.97
CA THR A 496 117.66 -33.53 -12.03
C THR A 496 117.69 -34.42 -13.28
N ILE A 497 116.54 -34.63 -13.93
CA ILE A 497 116.43 -35.44 -15.16
C ILE A 497 116.62 -34.57 -16.41
N TYR A 498 116.28 -33.28 -16.35
CA TYR A 498 116.34 -32.33 -17.47
C TYR A 498 117.55 -31.38 -17.45
N MET A 499 118.42 -31.48 -16.45
CA MET A 499 119.66 -30.72 -16.28
C MET A 499 120.84 -31.68 -16.27
#